data_AF-R6XPI5-F1
#
_entry.id   AF-R6XPI5-F1
#
_cell.length_a   1.000
_cell.length_b   1.000
_cell.length_c   1.000
_cell.angle_alpha   90.00
_cell.angle_beta   90.00
_cell.angle_gamma   90.00
#
_symmetry.space_group_name_H-M   'P 1'
#
loop_
_entity.id
_entity.type
_entity.pdbx_description
1 polymer ?
#
loop_
_entity_poly.entity_id
_entity_poly.type
_entity_poly.pdbx_seq_one_letter_code
_entity_poly.pdbx_strand_id
1 'polypeptide(L)'
;MNTNHLKLGIWALLASSSLGLMAAQKPIVRYKILANSPEQHIQHFGASDAWSMQFLGLWPEKQQQKIADWLFSMENDAQGKPKGIGLSIWRFNLGAGSEEQGDSSQIQRGTRTQCFLNRWRM
;
A
#
# COMPACT_ATOMS: atom_id res chain seq x y z
N MET A 1 -45.03 14.96 -58.16
CA MET A 1 -43.93 14.46 -57.30
C MET A 1 -44.40 14.52 -55.86
N ASN A 2 -44.64 13.35 -55.25
CA ASN A 2 -45.38 13.22 -53.98
C ASN A 2 -44.42 13.33 -52.79
N THR A 3 -44.48 14.45 -52.06
CA THR A 3 -43.58 14.84 -50.95
C THR A 3 -43.79 14.03 -49.66
N ASN A 4 -44.73 13.07 -49.66
CA ASN A 4 -45.08 12.27 -48.49
C ASN A 4 -44.06 11.16 -48.17
N HIS A 5 -43.32 10.65 -49.18
CA HIS A 5 -42.30 9.62 -48.95
C HIS A 5 -41.03 10.15 -48.27
N LEU A 6 -40.72 11.44 -48.45
CA LEU A 6 -39.55 12.07 -47.83
C LEU A 6 -39.74 12.31 -46.33
N LYS A 7 -41.00 12.55 -45.90
CA LYS A 7 -41.34 12.77 -44.49
C LYS A 7 -41.31 11.47 -43.68
N LEU A 8 -41.72 10.33 -44.25
CA LEU A 8 -41.69 9.03 -43.55
C LEU A 8 -40.26 8.53 -43.28
N GLY A 9 -39.29 8.81 -44.17
CA GLY A 9 -37.89 8.40 -43.97
C GLY A 9 -37.19 9.12 -42.81
N ILE A 10 -37.57 10.37 -42.53
CA ILE A 10 -36.92 11.19 -41.49
C ILE A 10 -37.38 10.77 -40.08
N TRP A 11 -38.63 10.34 -39.90
CA TRP A 11 -39.10 9.83 -38.61
C TRP A 11 -38.60 8.43 -38.28
N ALA A 12 -38.38 7.57 -39.28
CA ALA A 12 -37.83 6.23 -39.09
C ALA A 12 -36.35 6.25 -38.66
N LEU A 13 -35.56 7.23 -39.14
CA LEU A 13 -34.15 7.41 -38.76
C LEU A 13 -33.96 8.00 -37.34
N LEU A 14 -34.94 8.72 -36.81
CA LEU A 14 -34.93 9.24 -35.43
C LEU A 14 -35.37 8.22 -34.38
N ALA A 15 -36.07 7.15 -34.78
CA ALA A 15 -36.49 6.08 -33.88
C ALA A 15 -35.40 5.02 -33.65
N SER A 16 -34.43 4.89 -34.57
CA SER A 16 -33.36 3.89 -34.48
C SER A 16 -32.18 4.30 -33.59
N SER A 17 -32.08 5.59 -33.23
CA SER A 17 -31.01 6.12 -32.38
C SER A 17 -31.29 6.02 -30.87
N SER A 18 -32.50 5.62 -30.47
CA SER A 18 -32.86 5.46 -29.05
C SER A 18 -32.51 4.08 -28.46
N LEU A 19 -32.16 3.09 -29.28
CA LEU A 19 -31.75 1.74 -28.80
C LEU A 19 -30.25 1.62 -28.44
N GLY A 20 -29.42 2.62 -28.73
CA GLY A 20 -27.97 2.54 -28.60
C GLY A 20 -27.34 3.08 -27.30
N LEU A 21 -28.14 3.61 -26.37
CA LEU A 21 -27.64 4.27 -25.15
C LEU A 21 -28.31 3.74 -23.87
N MET A 22 -28.44 2.42 -23.74
CA MET A 22 -28.49 1.83 -22.40
C MET A 22 -27.06 1.54 -21.94
N ALA A 23 -26.35 2.59 -21.54
CA ALA A 23 -25.15 2.41 -20.73
C ALA A 23 -25.56 1.57 -19.51
N ALA A 24 -24.88 0.43 -19.29
CA ALA A 24 -25.11 -0.40 -18.11
C ALA A 24 -24.89 0.43 -16.85
N GLN A 25 -25.96 0.93 -16.24
CA GLN A 25 -25.89 1.77 -15.06
C GLN A 25 -25.50 0.88 -13.88
N LYS A 26 -24.27 1.04 -13.39
CA LYS A 26 -23.75 0.29 -12.25
C LYS A 26 -24.73 0.46 -11.07
N PRO A 27 -25.19 -0.62 -10.43
CA PRO A 27 -26.17 -0.52 -9.35
C PRO A 27 -25.60 0.29 -8.19
N ILE A 28 -26.46 1.10 -7.57
CA ILE A 28 -26.10 1.84 -6.36
C ILE A 28 -25.96 0.85 -5.21
N VAL A 29 -24.76 0.75 -4.65
CA VAL A 29 -24.51 -0.02 -3.43
C VAL A 29 -24.63 0.90 -2.23
N ARG A 30 -25.41 0.51 -1.22
CA ARG A 30 -25.56 1.25 0.04
C ARG A 30 -24.89 0.49 1.18
N TYR A 31 -24.12 1.20 1.99
CA TYR A 31 -23.49 0.68 3.19
C TYR A 31 -24.05 1.40 4.43
N LYS A 32 -24.19 0.68 5.55
CA LYS A 32 -24.61 1.24 6.84
C LYS A 32 -23.55 0.88 7.89
N ILE A 33 -22.98 1.90 8.55
CA ILE A 33 -22.06 1.72 9.66
C ILE A 33 -22.87 1.57 10.96
N LEU A 34 -22.61 0.52 11.73
CA LEU A 34 -23.29 0.24 13.00
C LEU A 34 -22.35 0.57 14.18
N ALA A 35 -22.27 1.85 14.56
CA ALA A 35 -21.31 2.33 15.57
C ALA A 35 -21.50 1.75 16.99
N ASN A 36 -22.67 1.17 17.29
CA ASN A 36 -23.00 0.59 18.60
C ASN A 36 -22.78 -0.93 18.66
N SER A 37 -22.13 -1.52 17.65
CA SER A 37 -21.82 -2.95 17.57
C SER A 37 -20.30 -3.13 17.44
N PRO A 38 -19.54 -3.03 18.55
CA PRO A 38 -18.09 -3.11 18.49
C PRO A 38 -17.62 -4.54 18.18
N GLU A 39 -16.50 -4.64 17.46
CA GLU A 39 -15.80 -5.89 17.17
C GLU A 39 -14.45 -5.91 17.93
N GLN A 40 -13.40 -6.48 17.33
CA GLN A 40 -12.08 -6.52 17.94
C GLN A 40 -11.46 -5.12 18.09
N HIS A 41 -10.70 -4.93 19.18
CA HIS A 41 -9.82 -3.78 19.31
C HIS A 41 -8.59 -3.98 18.42
N ILE A 42 -8.35 -3.03 17.50
CA ILE A 42 -7.14 -3.04 16.68
C ILE A 42 -5.98 -2.53 17.54
N GLN A 43 -5.00 -3.39 17.79
CA GLN A 43 -3.84 -3.03 18.59
C GLN A 43 -2.87 -2.17 17.77
N HIS A 44 -2.29 -2.74 16.70
CA HIS A 44 -1.24 -2.08 15.93
C HIS A 44 -1.23 -2.46 14.45
N PHE A 45 -0.63 -1.58 13.64
CA PHE A 45 -0.15 -1.87 12.31
C PHE A 45 1.37 -1.77 12.31
N GLY A 46 2.05 -2.73 11.71
CA GLY A 46 3.50 -2.85 11.82
C GLY A 46 4.21 -3.36 10.58
N ALA A 47 5.53 -3.22 10.61
CA ALA A 47 6.45 -3.79 9.64
C ALA A 47 7.73 -4.27 10.36
N SER A 48 8.68 -4.79 9.59
CA SER A 48 9.94 -5.34 10.10
C SER A 48 11.14 -4.68 9.44
N ASP A 49 12.24 -4.62 10.18
CA ASP A 49 13.50 -4.06 9.75
C ASP A 49 14.40 -5.05 8.98
N ALA A 50 13.97 -6.32 8.93
CA ALA A 50 14.77 -7.45 8.51
C ALA A 50 15.52 -7.20 7.20
N TRP A 51 16.81 -7.52 7.25
CA TRP A 51 17.77 -7.50 6.13
C TRP A 51 18.15 -6.13 5.59
N SER A 52 17.21 -5.22 5.37
CA SER A 52 17.51 -3.93 4.71
C SER A 52 17.89 -2.82 5.67
N MET A 53 17.28 -2.74 6.85
CA MET A 53 17.43 -1.56 7.72
C MET A 53 18.82 -1.44 8.33
N GLN A 54 19.54 -2.55 8.49
CA GLN A 54 20.95 -2.53 8.87
C GLN A 54 21.81 -1.71 7.89
N PHE A 55 21.42 -1.63 6.61
CA PHE A 55 22.11 -0.83 5.60
C PHE A 55 21.52 0.58 5.48
N LEU A 56 20.19 0.72 5.54
CA LEU A 56 19.54 2.04 5.47
C LEU A 56 19.88 2.92 6.67
N GLY A 57 20.10 2.34 7.85
CA GLY A 57 20.58 3.05 9.04
C GLY A 57 22.00 3.62 8.90
N LEU A 58 22.72 3.27 7.83
CA LEU A 58 24.05 3.81 7.52
C LEU A 58 24.02 4.89 6.43
N TRP A 59 22.85 5.19 5.86
CA TRP A 59 22.69 6.22 4.84
C TRP A 59 22.79 7.64 5.45
N PRO A 60 22.97 8.70 4.64
CA PRO A 60 22.92 10.08 5.14
C PRO A 60 21.64 10.36 5.96
N GLU A 61 21.79 11.08 7.07
CA GLU A 61 20.72 11.33 8.05
C GLU A 61 19.42 11.83 7.42
N LYS A 62 19.51 12.75 6.45
CA LYS A 62 18.34 13.29 5.73
C LYS A 62 17.49 12.19 5.08
N GLN A 63 18.12 11.13 4.56
CA GLN A 63 17.40 10.00 3.98
C GLN A 63 16.77 9.12 5.06
N GLN A 64 17.49 8.89 6.17
CA GLN A 64 16.95 8.16 7.32
C GLN A 64 15.71 8.84 7.89
N GLN A 65 15.77 10.15 8.10
CA GLN A 65 14.64 10.95 8.60
C GLN A 65 13.44 10.87 7.65
N LYS A 66 13.66 10.91 6.33
CA LYS A 66 12.59 10.79 5.34
C LYS A 66 11.92 9.40 5.40
N ILE A 67 12.71 8.34 5.57
CA ILE A 67 12.19 6.98 5.72
C ILE A 67 11.41 6.87 7.04
N ALA A 68 11.92 7.45 8.14
CA ALA A 68 11.22 7.47 9.42
C ALA A 68 9.88 8.22 9.33
N ASP A 69 9.83 9.36 8.64
CA ASP A 69 8.60 10.09 8.36
C ASP A 69 7.60 9.20 7.60
N TRP A 70 8.04 8.55 6.51
CA TRP A 70 7.18 7.68 5.72
C TRP A 70 6.63 6.49 6.50
N LEU A 71 7.42 5.91 7.40
CA LEU A 71 7.02 4.74 8.19
C LEU A 71 6.14 5.11 9.40
N PHE A 72 6.50 6.16 10.13
CA PHE A 72 5.98 6.37 11.48
C PHE A 72 5.17 7.66 11.65
N SER A 73 5.28 8.62 10.72
CA SER A 73 4.55 9.89 10.88
C SER A 73 3.04 9.67 10.77
N MET A 74 2.32 10.26 11.72
CA MET A 74 0.87 10.41 11.69
C MET A 74 0.45 11.84 11.29
N GLU A 75 1.41 12.70 10.96
CA GLU A 75 1.17 14.09 10.58
C GLU A 75 0.78 14.21 9.10
N ASN A 76 0.07 15.29 8.79
CA ASN A 76 -0.16 15.72 7.42
C ASN A 76 0.83 16.84 7.04
N ASP A 77 1.17 16.92 5.76
CA ASP A 77 1.90 18.06 5.21
C ASP A 77 1.01 19.32 5.14
N ALA A 78 1.59 20.43 4.67
CA ALA A 78 0.89 21.71 4.53
C ALA A 78 -0.31 21.66 3.55
N GLN A 79 -0.41 20.63 2.71
CA GLN A 79 -1.51 20.39 1.79
C GLN A 79 -2.53 19.38 2.34
N GLY A 80 -2.36 18.92 3.58
CA GLY A 80 -3.23 17.96 4.23
C GLY A 80 -2.98 16.50 3.82
N LYS A 81 -1.86 16.19 3.16
CA LYS A 81 -1.53 14.81 2.76
C LYS A 81 -0.73 14.12 3.88
N PRO A 82 -1.05 12.86 4.22
CA PRO A 82 -0.27 12.12 5.21
C PRO A 82 1.20 12.05 4.82
N LYS A 83 2.08 12.42 5.75
CA LYS A 83 3.53 12.29 5.57
C LYS A 83 3.99 10.84 5.58
N GLY A 84 3.26 9.95 6.27
CA GLY A 84 3.59 8.54 6.39
C GLY A 84 2.39 7.65 6.63
N ILE A 85 2.67 6.36 6.78
CA ILE A 85 1.65 5.32 7.01
C ILE A 85 1.29 5.16 8.50
N GLY A 86 2.01 5.81 9.41
CA GLY A 86 1.70 5.82 10.85
C GLY A 86 1.80 4.45 11.52
N LEU A 87 2.87 3.69 11.27
CA LEU A 87 3.09 2.42 11.99
C LEU A 87 3.13 2.65 13.50
N SER A 88 2.47 1.76 14.24
CA SER A 88 2.38 1.80 15.69
C SER A 88 3.07 0.62 16.38
N ILE A 89 3.68 -0.29 15.61
CA ILE A 89 4.58 -1.33 16.10
C ILE A 89 5.71 -1.59 15.10
N TRP A 90 6.88 -1.92 15.62
CA TRP A 90 8.06 -2.24 14.81
C TRP A 90 8.69 -3.57 15.24
N ARG A 91 8.94 -4.46 14.28
CA ARG A 91 9.50 -5.79 14.51
C ARG A 91 10.99 -5.80 14.18
N PHE A 92 11.81 -5.69 15.22
CA PHE A 92 13.27 -5.77 15.13
C PHE A 92 13.76 -7.20 14.92
N ASN A 93 14.58 -7.42 13.91
CA ASN A 93 15.17 -8.71 13.56
C ASN A 93 16.46 -8.94 14.35
N LEU A 94 16.36 -9.70 15.44
CA LEU A 94 17.53 -10.13 16.21
C LEU A 94 18.34 -11.14 15.41
N GLY A 95 19.58 -10.77 15.10
CA GLY A 95 20.43 -11.58 14.24
C GLY A 95 21.02 -12.82 14.93
N ALA A 96 21.17 -13.88 14.13
CA ALA A 96 21.62 -15.20 14.58
C ALA A 96 23.10 -15.50 14.24
N GLY A 97 23.82 -14.52 13.70
CA GLY A 97 25.26 -14.62 13.46
C GLY A 97 25.66 -15.21 12.10
N SER A 98 24.79 -15.09 11.10
CA SER A 98 25.08 -15.58 9.75
C SER A 98 26.12 -14.72 9.02
N GLU A 99 26.32 -13.47 9.44
CA GLU A 99 27.40 -12.64 8.91
C GLU A 99 28.78 -13.18 9.34
N GLU A 100 28.93 -13.52 10.61
CA GLU A 100 30.17 -14.08 11.20
C GLU A 100 30.47 -15.49 10.69
N GLN A 101 29.42 -16.29 10.44
CA GLN A 101 29.57 -17.60 9.78
C GLN A 101 30.05 -17.49 8.33
N GLY A 102 29.88 -16.34 7.68
CA GLY A 102 30.24 -16.15 6.28
C GLY A 102 29.54 -17.17 5.38
N ASP A 103 30.29 -17.78 4.46
CA ASP A 103 29.74 -18.70 3.46
C ASP A 103 29.27 -20.03 4.05
N SER A 104 29.76 -20.40 5.25
CA SER A 104 29.28 -21.59 5.96
C SER A 104 27.82 -21.47 6.40
N SER A 105 27.28 -20.24 6.49
CA SER A 105 25.87 -19.99 6.80
C SER A 105 24.92 -20.46 5.71
N GLN A 106 25.42 -20.61 4.46
CA GLN A 106 24.60 -20.86 3.27
C GLN A 106 23.50 -19.80 3.03
N ILE A 107 23.63 -18.62 3.64
CA ILE A 107 22.68 -17.52 3.51
C ILE A 107 23.26 -16.46 2.57
N GLN A 108 22.39 -15.87 1.75
CA GLN A 108 22.76 -14.78 0.84
C GLN A 108 23.26 -13.56 1.63
N ARG A 109 24.41 -13.01 1.22
CA ARG A 109 25.10 -11.90 1.90
C ARG A 109 24.19 -10.73 2.28
N GLY A 110 23.28 -10.30 1.39
CA GLY A 110 22.36 -9.19 1.64
C GLY A 110 21.30 -9.44 2.72
N THR A 111 21.18 -10.66 3.22
CA THR A 111 20.21 -11.08 4.26
C THR A 111 20.89 -11.62 5.52
N ARG A 112 22.22 -11.62 5.55
CA ARG A 112 22.99 -12.03 6.71
C ARG A 112 22.81 -11.00 7.84
N THR A 113 22.98 -11.48 9.08
CA THR A 113 22.79 -10.69 10.29
C THR A 113 23.88 -11.04 11.30
N GLN A 114 24.38 -10.03 12.00
CA GLN A 114 25.33 -10.22 13.09
C GLN A 114 24.67 -10.86 14.32
N CYS A 115 25.45 -11.36 15.28
CA CYS A 115 24.93 -11.80 16.57
C CYS A 115 25.55 -11.01 17.72
N PHE A 116 24.73 -10.58 18.69
CA PHE A 116 25.26 -9.94 19.90
C PHE A 116 26.08 -10.91 20.78
N LEU A 117 25.79 -12.21 20.70
CA LEU A 117 26.49 -13.21 21.51
C LEU A 117 27.83 -13.60 20.87
N ASN A 118 28.93 -13.21 21.52
CA ASN A 118 30.28 -13.60 21.12
C ASN A 118 30.64 -15.01 21.65
N ARG A 119 30.47 -16.06 20.83
CA ARG A 119 30.89 -17.43 21.17
C ARG A 119 32.36 -17.78 20.80
N TRP A 120 33.15 -16.82 20.33
CA TRP A 120 34.51 -17.06 19.81
C TRP A 120 35.65 -16.38 20.60
N ARG A 121 35.42 -16.14 21.90
CA ARG A 121 36.50 -15.91 22.88
C ARG A 121 36.52 -17.09 23.86
N MET A 122 37.02 -18.23 23.39
CA MET A 122 37.60 -19.28 24.22
C MET A 122 38.93 -19.66 23.59
#